data_AF-A0A925I652-F1
#
_entry.id   AF-A0A925I652-F1
#
_cell.length_a   1.000
_cell.length_b   1.000
_cell.length_c   1.000
_cell.angle_alpha   90.00
_cell.angle_beta   90.00
_cell.angle_gamma   90.00
#
_symmetry.space_group_name_H-M   'P 1'
#
loop_
_entity.id
_entity.type
_entity.pdbx_description
1 polymer ?
#
loop_
_entity_poly.entity_id
_entity_poly.type
_entity_poly.pdbx_seq_one_letter_code
_entity_poly.pdbx_strand_id
1 'polypeptide(L)'
;MTTTVAPGFLILHGNQLEQLRAAVFEWLRNNPLGPLESEIFLVQSNGVAEWLKIALAEEIGVCAATRVALPARFLWDTYRAMLGRERVPGRSAFDKAPLTWRLMRLLPALLDGPAFAPLRHFLGDGDPERRLQLAERLSDLFDQYQVYRADWLDDWAAGRDQLRTARGEAFALKPDQLWQAQLWRAVIASVPEAQRDLGRVTVHDEFLRAVDSGAKPSARLPRRVVLFGVSALPYQSLQALAALSKYSQVLVAVPNPCQFYWGDIIEGRDLLRAAHQRQPARNGQDLGAIALEELHAHSHPLLASWGRQGRDFIRMLDEFDVAAAAAGRPDNLRIDLFSDDEGDEASLLAQVQGAIRDLRPLAEHARTAPAALDRSIEFHVAHSVQREVEVLHDQLLAMFGANPTLRPRDVVVMVPDIDTFTAAIHAVFAQQKRGSARFIPFEIGDVKDRSVNPLLVALEWLLRLPQQRCRQSEVRDLLDVPALAARFGLDLEDLFTLGAWIEGAGVRWGLDQAHREGLGLGAAGEQNAWIFGVRRMLLGYASGAGASFNGIEPYAEVGGLDAALAGSLAQLVEALLHWRAAL
;
A
#
# COMPACT_ATOMS: atom_id res chain seq x y z
N MET A 1 -30.57 19.21 20.84
CA MET A 1 -30.54 17.96 21.60
C MET A 1 -29.11 17.73 22.06
N THR A 2 -28.83 17.83 23.36
CA THR A 2 -27.52 17.51 23.92
C THR A 2 -27.32 16.00 23.87
N THR A 3 -26.63 15.52 22.85
CA THR A 3 -26.25 14.11 22.75
C THR A 3 -25.11 13.82 23.71
N THR A 4 -25.32 12.90 24.66
CA THR A 4 -24.28 12.43 25.57
C THR A 4 -23.69 11.13 25.04
N VAL A 5 -22.90 11.21 23.97
CA VAL A 5 -21.96 10.12 23.63
C VAL A 5 -21.04 9.95 24.83
N ALA A 6 -21.21 8.86 25.56
CA ALA A 6 -20.43 8.55 26.75
C ALA A 6 -19.12 7.85 26.35
N PRO A 7 -18.01 8.07 27.07
CA PRO A 7 -16.80 7.29 26.85
C PRO A 7 -17.04 5.80 27.11
N GLY A 8 -16.46 4.94 26.28
CA GLY A 8 -16.69 3.51 26.33
C GLY A 8 -15.91 2.77 25.25
N PHE A 9 -15.77 1.45 25.42
CA PHE A 9 -15.18 0.56 24.43
C PHE A 9 -16.25 -0.44 24.01
N LEU A 10 -16.64 -0.41 22.75
CA LEU A 10 -17.67 -1.27 22.17
C LEU A 10 -17.08 -2.11 21.06
N ILE A 11 -17.37 -3.40 21.05
CA ILE A 11 -16.89 -4.33 20.03
C ILE A 11 -18.08 -5.05 19.41
N LEU A 12 -18.27 -4.84 18.11
CA LEU A 12 -19.23 -5.54 17.27
C LEU A 12 -18.48 -6.64 16.50
N HIS A 13 -18.96 -7.88 16.54
CA HIS A 13 -18.51 -8.93 15.64
C HIS A 13 -19.58 -9.20 14.60
N GLY A 14 -19.18 -9.51 13.37
CA GLY A 14 -20.12 -10.03 12.39
C GLY A 14 -19.47 -10.63 11.16
N ASN A 15 -20.15 -11.57 10.52
CA ASN A 15 -19.62 -12.28 9.34
C ASN A 15 -19.84 -11.54 8.02
N GLN A 16 -20.70 -10.52 8.00
CA GLN A 16 -20.99 -9.69 6.84
C GLN A 16 -20.68 -8.21 7.16
N LEU A 17 -19.89 -7.57 6.29
CA LEU A 17 -19.52 -6.15 6.45
C LEU A 17 -20.74 -5.24 6.32
N GLU A 18 -21.74 -5.65 5.56
CA GLU A 18 -23.00 -4.94 5.35
C GLU A 18 -23.79 -4.82 6.66
N GLN A 19 -23.84 -5.89 7.46
CA GLN A 19 -24.51 -5.88 8.76
C GLN A 19 -23.76 -5.01 9.77
N LEU A 20 -22.43 -5.13 9.82
CA LEU A 20 -21.58 -4.27 10.64
C LEU A 20 -21.76 -2.80 10.26
N ARG A 21 -21.78 -2.49 8.96
CA ARG A 21 -22.01 -1.13 8.43
C ARG A 21 -23.37 -0.60 8.87
N ALA A 22 -24.44 -1.38 8.67
CA ALA A 22 -25.79 -0.98 9.04
C ALA A 22 -25.90 -0.69 10.54
N ALA A 23 -25.36 -1.58 11.39
CA ALA A 23 -25.36 -1.40 12.85
C ALA A 23 -24.57 -0.16 13.27
N VAL A 24 -23.40 0.08 12.68
CA VAL A 24 -22.61 1.29 12.94
C VAL A 24 -23.40 2.52 12.51
N PHE A 25 -23.96 2.56 11.31
CA PHE A 25 -24.65 3.75 10.79
C PHE A 25 -25.95 4.04 11.54
N GLU A 26 -26.69 3.01 11.95
CA GLU A 26 -27.82 3.16 12.86
C GLU A 26 -27.39 3.74 14.21
N TRP A 27 -26.30 3.24 14.79
CA TRP A 27 -25.77 3.79 16.03
C TRP A 27 -25.32 5.25 15.89
N LEU A 28 -24.70 5.63 14.77
CA LEU A 28 -24.30 7.00 14.48
C LEU A 28 -25.52 7.94 14.39
N ARG A 29 -26.60 7.49 13.73
CA ARG A 29 -27.87 8.23 13.60
C ARG A 29 -28.57 8.43 14.94
N ASN A 30 -28.56 7.41 15.79
CA ASN A 30 -29.17 7.47 17.12
C ASN A 30 -28.34 8.30 18.12
N ASN A 31 -27.07 8.57 17.81
CA ASN A 31 -26.15 9.31 18.67
C ASN A 31 -25.44 10.43 17.88
N PRO A 32 -26.14 11.45 17.36
CA PRO A 32 -25.51 12.44 16.48
C PRO A 32 -24.45 13.27 17.22
N LEU A 33 -23.38 13.66 16.52
CA LEU A 33 -22.40 14.60 17.05
C LEU A 33 -22.91 16.05 17.01
N GLY A 34 -22.21 16.94 17.71
CA GLY A 34 -22.51 18.37 17.66
C GLY A 34 -22.19 19.00 16.30
N PRO A 35 -22.68 20.22 16.03
CA PRO A 35 -22.39 20.93 14.79
C PRO A 35 -20.88 21.09 14.56
N LEU A 36 -20.43 20.86 13.32
CA LEU A 36 -19.03 20.94 12.88
C LEU A 36 -18.06 19.95 13.57
N GLU A 37 -18.56 19.06 14.42
CA GLU A 37 -17.76 17.93 14.89
C GLU A 37 -17.60 16.91 13.76
N SER A 38 -16.44 16.25 13.72
CA SER A 38 -16.15 15.28 12.68
C SER A 38 -16.31 13.85 13.16
N GLU A 39 -16.92 13.01 12.32
CA GLU A 39 -16.85 11.57 12.47
C GLU A 39 -15.43 11.09 12.20
N ILE A 40 -14.94 10.12 12.99
CA ILE A 40 -13.63 9.52 12.78
C ILE A 40 -13.80 8.04 12.51
N PHE A 41 -13.43 7.62 11.30
CA PHE A 41 -13.35 6.22 10.93
C PHE A 41 -11.89 5.81 10.73
N LEU A 42 -11.52 4.69 11.33
CA LEU A 42 -10.24 4.04 11.15
C LEU A 42 -10.45 2.81 10.28
N VAL A 43 -9.71 2.74 9.17
CA VAL A 43 -9.79 1.67 8.17
C VAL A 43 -8.39 1.22 7.76
N GLN A 44 -8.27 0.03 7.15
CA GLN A 44 -6.98 -0.53 6.73
C GLN A 44 -6.56 -0.16 5.30
N SER A 45 -7.47 0.35 4.47
CA SER A 45 -7.17 0.70 3.08
C SER A 45 -7.97 1.90 2.59
N ASN A 46 -7.44 2.56 1.56
CA ASN A 46 -8.14 3.66 0.88
C ASN A 46 -9.41 3.16 0.16
N GLY A 47 -9.42 1.92 -0.36
CA GLY A 47 -10.61 1.34 -0.99
C GLY A 47 -11.78 1.24 0.00
N VAL A 48 -11.53 0.73 1.21
CA VAL A 48 -12.55 0.70 2.28
C VAL A 48 -12.94 2.12 2.70
N ALA A 49 -12.00 3.08 2.70
CA ALA A 49 -12.30 4.47 3.00
C ALA A 49 -13.31 5.08 2.03
N GLU A 50 -13.12 4.91 0.73
CA GLU A 50 -14.02 5.44 -0.30
C GLU A 50 -15.37 4.72 -0.30
N TRP A 51 -15.37 3.39 -0.19
CA TRP A 51 -16.61 2.62 -0.05
C TRP A 51 -17.44 3.08 1.14
N LEU A 52 -16.80 3.30 2.31
CA LEU A 52 -17.49 3.73 3.51
C LEU A 52 -18.07 5.14 3.37
N LYS A 53 -17.35 6.07 2.72
CA LYS A 53 -17.85 7.43 2.44
C LYS A 53 -19.06 7.40 1.50
N ILE A 54 -19.01 6.61 0.43
CA ILE A 54 -20.12 6.46 -0.51
C ILE A 54 -21.31 5.86 0.23
N ALA A 55 -21.12 4.78 0.96
CA ALA A 55 -22.18 4.12 1.68
C ALA A 55 -22.80 5.02 2.77
N LEU A 56 -21.99 5.84 3.45
CA LEU A 56 -22.48 6.83 4.42
C LEU A 56 -23.33 7.90 3.73
N ALA A 57 -22.91 8.38 2.55
CA ALA A 57 -23.67 9.34 1.76
C ALA A 57 -24.98 8.76 1.24
N GLU A 58 -25.00 7.48 0.82
CA GLU A 58 -26.21 6.80 0.35
C GLU A 58 -27.24 6.60 1.48
N GLU A 59 -26.80 6.22 2.69
CA GLU A 59 -27.72 5.93 3.80
C GLU A 59 -28.13 7.17 4.62
N ILE A 60 -27.20 8.10 4.87
CA ILE A 60 -27.46 9.30 5.68
C ILE A 60 -27.86 10.49 4.79
N GLY A 61 -27.68 10.38 3.47
CA GLY A 61 -27.97 11.40 2.47
C GLY A 61 -26.80 12.33 2.17
N VAL A 62 -25.78 12.38 3.04
CA VAL A 62 -24.55 13.15 2.83
C VAL A 62 -23.39 12.58 3.67
N CYS A 63 -22.18 12.55 3.09
CA CYS A 63 -20.95 12.30 3.84
C CYS A 63 -20.16 13.62 3.94
N ALA A 64 -20.31 14.33 5.06
CA ALA A 64 -19.62 15.59 5.35
C ALA A 64 -19.02 15.55 6.75
N ALA A 65 -17.95 16.32 6.97
CA ALA A 65 -17.19 16.32 8.23
C ALA A 65 -16.74 14.90 8.66
N THR A 66 -16.42 14.01 7.73
CA THR A 66 -15.94 12.66 8.03
C THR A 66 -14.43 12.58 7.79
N ARG A 67 -13.67 12.27 8.83
CA ARG A 67 -12.24 11.99 8.75
C ARG A 67 -12.04 10.47 8.72
N VAL A 68 -11.61 9.96 7.59
CA VAL A 68 -11.12 8.58 7.47
C VAL A 68 -9.60 8.57 7.60
N ALA A 69 -9.04 7.69 8.43
CA ALA A 69 -7.61 7.64 8.70
C ALA A 69 -7.09 6.21 8.90
N LEU A 70 -5.80 6.00 8.67
CA LEU A 70 -5.12 4.77 9.08
C LEU A 70 -4.89 4.78 10.60
N PRO A 71 -5.02 3.63 11.29
CA PRO A 71 -4.90 3.54 12.75
C PRO A 71 -3.60 4.14 13.29
N ALA A 72 -2.45 3.81 12.70
CA ALA A 72 -1.15 4.29 13.19
C ALA A 72 -1.03 5.82 13.20
N ARG A 73 -1.53 6.49 12.15
CA ARG A 73 -1.52 7.96 12.06
C ARG A 73 -2.47 8.59 13.07
N PHE A 74 -3.66 8.01 13.23
CA PHE A 74 -4.62 8.46 14.22
C PHE A 74 -4.08 8.36 15.65
N LEU A 75 -3.48 7.20 15.99
CA LEU A 75 -2.92 6.99 17.32
C LEU A 75 -1.79 7.95 17.64
N TRP A 76 -0.92 8.27 16.68
CA TRP A 76 0.12 9.28 16.88
C TRP A 76 -0.47 10.67 17.19
N ASP A 77 -1.51 11.08 16.46
CA ASP A 77 -2.24 12.32 16.75
C ASP A 77 -2.88 12.28 18.15
N THR A 78 -3.42 11.15 18.57
CA THR A 78 -3.99 10.94 19.91
C THR A 78 -2.93 11.02 21.00
N TYR A 79 -1.75 10.40 20.83
CA TYR A 79 -0.64 10.52 21.77
C TYR A 79 -0.23 11.97 21.93
N ARG A 80 -0.15 12.72 20.82
CA ARG A 80 0.18 14.14 20.83
C ARG A 80 -0.90 15.00 21.49
N ALA A 81 -2.17 14.67 21.31
CA ALA A 81 -3.27 15.35 21.99
C ALA A 81 -3.33 15.06 23.48
N MET A 82 -2.92 13.86 23.91
CA MET A 82 -2.87 13.49 25.32
C MET A 82 -1.64 14.07 26.03
N LEU A 83 -0.43 13.79 25.52
CA LEU A 83 0.85 14.09 26.14
C LEU A 83 1.36 15.52 25.87
N GLY A 84 0.84 16.18 24.84
CA GLY A 84 1.21 17.55 24.46
C GLY A 84 2.18 17.62 23.27
N ARG A 85 2.10 18.74 22.52
CA ARG A 85 2.86 18.96 21.28
C ARG A 85 4.36 19.15 21.48
N GLU A 86 4.76 19.59 22.68
CA GLU A 86 6.17 19.77 23.05
C GLU A 86 6.85 18.42 23.31
N ARG A 87 6.09 17.44 23.81
CA ARG A 87 6.61 16.09 24.11
C ARG A 87 6.53 15.16 22.91
N VAL A 88 5.45 15.24 22.12
CA VAL A 88 5.27 14.36 20.95
C VAL A 88 5.37 15.20 19.66
N PRO A 89 6.47 15.05 18.89
CA PRO A 89 6.67 15.81 17.67
C PRO A 89 5.64 15.41 16.60
N GLY A 90 5.42 16.30 15.63
CA GLY A 90 4.50 16.03 14.52
C GLY A 90 4.94 14.87 13.60
N ARG A 91 6.24 14.55 13.59
CA ARG A 91 6.83 13.37 12.94
C ARG A 91 7.88 12.78 13.88
N SER A 92 7.92 11.47 14.01
CA SER A 92 8.93 10.80 14.83
C SER A 92 10.29 10.83 14.13
N ALA A 93 11.37 10.99 14.90
CA ALA A 93 12.73 10.81 14.40
C ALA A 93 13.01 9.38 13.92
N PHE A 94 12.17 8.43 14.35
CA PHE A 94 12.23 7.01 14.02
C PHE A 94 11.14 6.59 13.01
N ASP A 95 10.43 7.53 12.39
CA ASP A 95 9.58 7.21 11.23
C ASP A 95 10.44 6.72 10.05
N LYS A 96 9.87 5.86 9.20
CA LYS A 96 10.54 5.24 8.04
C LYS A 96 11.36 6.25 7.23
N ALA A 97 10.75 7.34 6.76
CA ALA A 97 11.43 8.29 5.88
C ALA A 97 12.64 9.00 6.55
N PRO A 98 12.52 9.58 7.76
CA PRO A 98 13.69 10.05 8.52
C PRO A 98 14.77 8.97 8.73
N LEU A 99 14.37 7.72 9.02
CA LEU A 99 15.30 6.61 9.19
C LEU A 99 16.07 6.31 7.89
N THR A 100 15.41 6.27 6.74
CA THR A 100 16.08 6.01 5.45
C THR A 100 17.23 6.99 5.21
N TRP A 101 16.98 8.30 5.36
CA TRP A 101 18.01 9.32 5.13
C TRP A 101 19.11 9.32 6.20
N ARG A 102 18.75 8.98 7.43
CA ARG A 102 19.71 8.82 8.52
C ARG A 102 20.65 7.64 8.26
N LEU A 103 20.11 6.51 7.79
CA LEU A 103 20.86 5.33 7.41
C LEU A 103 21.76 5.60 6.20
N MET A 104 21.28 6.35 5.20
CA MET A 104 22.10 6.81 4.07
C MET A 104 23.37 7.54 4.51
N ARG A 105 23.26 8.35 5.57
CA ARG A 105 24.40 9.08 6.17
C ARG A 105 25.26 8.20 7.08
N LEU A 106 24.66 7.31 7.87
CA LEU A 106 25.37 6.51 8.88
C LEU A 106 26.13 5.33 8.29
N LEU A 107 25.55 4.61 7.32
CA LEU A 107 26.12 3.38 6.79
C LEU A 107 27.60 3.56 6.36
N PRO A 108 27.98 4.57 5.56
CA PRO A 108 29.37 4.73 5.12
C PRO A 108 30.38 4.88 6.26
N ALA A 109 29.98 5.56 7.35
CA ALA A 109 30.85 5.80 8.50
C ALA A 109 31.03 4.56 9.40
N LEU A 110 30.15 3.55 9.27
CA LEU A 110 30.15 2.37 10.11
C LEU A 110 30.80 1.15 9.43
N LEU A 111 31.00 1.18 8.12
CA LEU A 111 31.47 0.02 7.34
C LEU A 111 32.82 -0.53 7.81
N ASP A 112 33.71 0.31 8.35
CA ASP A 112 35.03 -0.10 8.82
C ASP A 112 34.98 -0.94 10.10
N GLY A 113 33.85 -0.92 10.83
CA GLY A 113 33.65 -1.75 12.01
C GLY A 113 33.64 -3.25 11.70
N PRO A 114 34.20 -4.10 12.58
CA PRO A 114 34.30 -5.55 12.33
C PRO A 114 32.93 -6.24 12.20
N ALA A 115 31.92 -5.77 12.93
CA ALA A 115 30.56 -6.31 12.83
C ALA A 115 29.90 -6.04 11.47
N PHE A 116 30.30 -4.96 10.78
CA PHE A 116 29.72 -4.52 9.52
C PHE A 116 30.35 -5.20 8.29
N ALA A 117 31.19 -6.22 8.47
CA ALA A 117 31.81 -6.97 7.38
C ALA A 117 30.81 -7.46 6.30
N PRO A 118 29.62 -8.00 6.65
CA PRO A 118 28.63 -8.38 5.64
C PRO A 118 28.15 -7.20 4.78
N LEU A 119 27.95 -6.03 5.39
CA LEU A 119 27.49 -4.83 4.70
C LEU A 119 28.60 -4.19 3.86
N ARG A 120 29.85 -4.27 4.33
CA ARG A 120 31.03 -3.76 3.61
C ARG A 120 31.20 -4.44 2.26
N HIS A 121 30.99 -5.76 2.21
CA HIS A 121 31.04 -6.49 0.93
C HIS A 121 29.93 -6.03 -0.02
N PHE A 122 28.71 -5.87 0.48
CA PHE A 122 27.56 -5.47 -0.32
C PHE A 122 27.66 -4.04 -0.86
N LEU A 123 28.19 -3.10 -0.07
CA LEU A 123 28.34 -1.69 -0.40
C LEU A 123 29.73 -1.32 -0.93
N GLY A 124 30.58 -2.30 -1.23
CA GLY A 124 32.00 -2.09 -1.52
C GLY A 124 32.29 -1.33 -2.82
N ASP A 125 31.34 -1.25 -3.74
CA ASP A 125 31.46 -0.48 -4.99
C ASP A 125 31.14 1.02 -4.83
N GLY A 126 30.64 1.42 -3.66
CA GLY A 126 30.30 2.82 -3.39
C GLY A 126 29.02 3.30 -4.08
N ASP A 127 28.23 2.40 -4.68
CA ASP A 127 27.02 2.75 -5.42
C ASP A 127 25.95 3.40 -4.51
N PRO A 128 25.58 4.67 -4.74
CA PRO A 128 24.58 5.37 -3.95
C PRO A 128 23.18 4.78 -4.10
N GLU A 129 22.84 4.18 -5.25
CA GLU A 129 21.52 3.57 -5.47
C GLU A 129 21.38 2.31 -4.61
N ARG A 130 22.38 1.43 -4.63
CA ARG A 130 22.40 0.25 -3.77
C ARG A 130 22.35 0.61 -2.29
N ARG A 131 23.05 1.69 -1.89
CA ARG A 131 22.99 2.21 -0.52
C ARG A 131 21.58 2.67 -0.16
N LEU A 132 20.90 3.37 -1.06
CA LEU A 132 19.52 3.82 -0.85
C LEU A 132 18.57 2.62 -0.69
N GLN A 133 18.66 1.63 -1.59
CA GLN A 133 17.85 0.42 -1.50
C GLN A 133 18.05 -0.33 -0.18
N LEU A 134 19.28 -0.41 0.31
CA LEU A 134 19.57 -1.00 1.62
C LEU A 134 18.99 -0.15 2.75
N ALA A 135 19.18 1.17 2.71
CA ALA A 135 18.66 2.08 3.73
C ALA A 135 17.12 2.03 3.81
N GLU A 136 16.43 1.91 2.67
CA GLU A 136 14.99 1.73 2.61
C GLU A 136 14.56 0.42 3.27
N ARG A 137 15.16 -0.70 2.88
CA ARG A 137 14.88 -2.03 3.47
C ARG A 137 15.15 -2.06 4.98
N LEU A 138 16.23 -1.44 5.43
CA LEU A 138 16.57 -1.36 6.85
C LEU A 138 15.62 -0.43 7.61
N SER A 139 15.21 0.69 7.02
CA SER A 139 14.21 1.57 7.62
C SER A 139 12.85 0.89 7.75
N ASP A 140 12.46 0.08 6.76
CA ASP A 140 11.27 -0.77 6.81
C ASP A 140 11.37 -1.80 7.94
N LEU A 141 12.51 -2.46 8.05
CA LEU A 141 12.73 -3.48 9.07
C LEU A 141 12.70 -2.88 10.49
N PHE A 142 13.35 -1.72 10.70
CA PHE A 142 13.31 -1.04 11.99
C PHE A 142 11.93 -0.48 12.33
N ASP A 143 11.16 0.01 11.34
CA ASP A 143 9.76 0.42 11.57
C ASP A 143 8.90 -0.79 11.99
N GLN A 144 9.09 -1.96 11.36
CA GLN A 144 8.44 -3.21 11.78
C GLN A 144 8.86 -3.64 13.18
N TYR A 145 10.14 -3.57 13.54
CA TYR A 145 10.61 -3.90 14.88
C TYR A 145 10.01 -2.97 15.94
N GLN A 146 9.87 -1.68 15.67
CA GLN A 146 9.22 -0.74 16.60
C GLN A 146 7.77 -1.14 16.94
N VAL A 147 7.08 -1.83 16.03
CA VAL A 147 5.68 -2.25 16.21
C VAL A 147 5.58 -3.66 16.78
N TYR A 148 6.37 -4.61 16.28
CA TYR A 148 6.20 -6.03 16.58
C TYR A 148 7.26 -6.61 17.52
N ARG A 149 8.43 -5.97 17.64
CA ARG A 149 9.58 -6.46 18.43
C ARG A 149 10.33 -5.32 19.12
N ALA A 150 9.57 -4.48 19.80
CA ALA A 150 10.06 -3.38 20.63
C ALA A 150 11.13 -3.85 21.62
N ASP A 151 10.92 -5.02 22.20
CA ASP A 151 11.80 -5.69 23.14
C ASP A 151 13.21 -5.94 22.58
N TRP A 152 13.33 -6.22 21.28
CA TRP A 152 14.64 -6.35 20.62
C TRP A 152 15.35 -5.00 20.55
N LEU A 153 14.63 -3.95 20.17
CA LEU A 153 15.18 -2.61 20.05
C LEU A 153 15.61 -2.06 21.41
N ASP A 154 14.87 -2.35 22.48
CA ASP A 154 15.18 -1.96 23.85
C ASP A 154 16.42 -2.69 24.38
N ASP A 155 16.53 -4.00 24.12
CA ASP A 155 17.73 -4.77 24.44
C ASP A 155 18.95 -4.20 23.71
N TRP A 156 18.84 -3.93 22.41
CA TRP A 156 19.92 -3.38 21.61
C TRP A 156 20.31 -1.97 22.05
N ALA A 157 19.34 -1.11 22.36
CA ALA A 157 19.56 0.24 22.87
C ALA A 157 20.34 0.19 24.21
N ALA A 158 20.03 -0.78 25.07
CA ALA A 158 20.72 -1.02 26.33
C ALA A 158 22.05 -1.78 26.19
N GLY A 159 22.52 -2.05 24.96
CA GLY A 159 23.79 -2.73 24.69
C GLY A 159 23.75 -4.25 24.84
N ARG A 160 22.56 -4.86 24.95
CA ARG A 160 22.37 -6.31 25.00
C ARG A 160 22.14 -6.84 23.57
N ASP A 161 23.15 -7.48 23.00
CA ASP A 161 23.08 -8.05 21.64
C ASP A 161 22.36 -9.40 21.62
N GLN A 162 21.05 -9.37 21.86
CA GLN A 162 20.20 -10.56 21.95
C GLN A 162 18.86 -10.35 21.25
N LEU A 163 18.17 -11.45 21.01
CA LEU A 163 16.79 -11.50 20.54
C LEU A 163 15.98 -12.25 21.60
N ARG A 164 14.71 -11.90 21.77
CA ARG A 164 13.78 -12.68 22.62
C ARG A 164 12.79 -13.44 21.76
N THR A 165 12.41 -14.64 22.17
CA THR A 165 11.29 -15.38 21.55
C THR A 165 9.95 -14.83 22.03
N ALA A 166 8.84 -15.29 21.46
CA ALA A 166 7.50 -14.94 21.93
C ALA A 166 7.25 -15.35 23.41
N ARG A 167 8.03 -16.32 23.94
CA ARG A 167 8.01 -16.74 25.35
C ARG A 167 8.89 -15.87 26.26
N GLY A 168 9.56 -14.86 25.71
CA GLY A 168 10.50 -14.01 26.43
C GLY A 168 11.90 -14.62 26.63
N GLU A 169 12.16 -15.81 26.08
CA GLU A 169 13.48 -16.46 26.17
C GLU A 169 14.49 -15.69 25.32
N ALA A 170 15.59 -15.27 25.94
CA ALA A 170 16.65 -14.52 25.28
C ALA A 170 17.70 -15.44 24.66
N PHE A 171 18.12 -15.12 23.44
CA PHE A 171 19.23 -15.78 22.76
C PHE A 171 20.18 -14.74 22.15
N ALA A 172 21.48 -14.95 22.30
CA ALA A 172 22.49 -14.03 21.80
C ALA A 172 22.49 -13.98 20.26
N LEU A 173 22.71 -12.80 19.71
CA LEU A 173 22.92 -12.63 18.27
C LEU A 173 24.22 -13.32 17.83
N LYS A 174 24.17 -13.96 16.66
CA LYS A 174 25.37 -14.52 16.04
C LYS A 174 26.31 -13.39 15.58
N PRO A 175 27.63 -13.63 15.49
CA PRO A 175 28.60 -12.59 15.13
C PRO A 175 28.30 -11.84 13.82
N ASP A 176 27.74 -12.54 12.83
CA ASP A 176 27.33 -12.02 11.52
C ASP A 176 26.04 -11.18 11.55
N GLN A 177 25.33 -11.15 12.68
CA GLN A 177 24.08 -10.40 12.88
C GLN A 177 24.24 -9.20 13.83
N LEU A 178 25.38 -9.10 14.53
CA LEU A 178 25.65 -8.02 15.51
C LEU A 178 25.55 -6.61 14.88
N TRP A 179 25.76 -6.48 13.58
CA TRP A 179 25.65 -5.19 12.89
C TRP A 179 24.27 -4.56 13.01
N GLN A 180 23.18 -5.32 13.12
CA GLN A 180 21.84 -4.74 13.24
C GLN A 180 21.67 -4.01 14.57
N ALA A 181 22.06 -4.66 15.67
CA ALA A 181 22.01 -4.07 17.01
C ALA A 181 22.95 -2.85 17.12
N GLN A 182 24.16 -2.96 16.57
CA GLN A 182 25.11 -1.83 16.52
C GLN A 182 24.60 -0.67 15.66
N LEU A 183 23.97 -0.96 14.53
CA LEU A 183 23.36 0.04 13.66
C LEU A 183 22.21 0.75 14.36
N TRP A 184 21.36 0.02 15.09
CA TRP A 184 20.28 0.62 15.86
C TRP A 184 20.81 1.57 16.95
N ARG A 185 21.85 1.16 17.69
CA ARG A 185 22.54 2.06 18.63
C ARG A 185 23.10 3.32 17.96
N ALA A 186 23.70 3.18 16.77
CA ALA A 186 24.20 4.31 15.99
C ALA A 186 23.06 5.24 15.51
N VAL A 187 21.91 4.67 15.13
CA VAL A 187 20.70 5.43 14.81
C VAL A 187 20.26 6.27 16.00
N ILE A 188 20.09 5.67 17.19
CA ILE A 188 19.71 6.37 18.42
C ILE A 188 20.71 7.48 18.75
N ALA A 189 22.01 7.18 18.74
CA ALA A 189 23.05 8.16 19.06
C ALA A 189 23.02 9.38 18.13
N SER A 190 22.59 9.19 16.88
CA SER A 190 22.50 10.26 15.88
C SER A 190 21.22 11.12 15.98
N VAL A 191 20.23 10.71 16.76
CA VAL A 191 19.01 11.49 17.04
C VAL A 191 19.33 12.54 18.12
N PRO A 192 18.81 13.78 18.01
CA PRO A 192 18.99 14.80 19.05
C PRO A 192 18.56 14.25 20.42
N GLU A 193 19.30 14.58 21.48
CA GLU A 193 19.11 14.00 22.82
C GLU A 193 17.66 14.10 23.30
N ALA A 194 17.01 15.25 23.12
CA ALA A 194 15.60 15.46 23.47
C ALA A 194 14.59 14.57 22.72
N GLN A 195 15.01 13.88 21.66
CA GLN A 195 14.16 13.02 20.83
C GLN A 195 14.54 11.54 20.88
N ARG A 196 15.63 11.16 21.57
CA ARG A 196 16.10 9.77 21.62
C ARG A 196 15.09 8.85 22.29
N ASP A 197 14.42 9.36 23.32
CA ASP A 197 13.42 8.62 24.09
C ASP A 197 11.99 8.80 23.54
N LEU A 198 11.84 9.40 22.35
CA LEU A 198 10.53 9.62 21.71
C LEU A 198 10.22 8.55 20.65
N GLY A 199 10.71 7.33 20.86
CA GLY A 199 10.36 6.17 20.06
C GLY A 199 8.87 5.82 20.19
N ARG A 200 8.33 5.08 19.22
CA ARG A 200 6.90 4.71 19.21
C ARG A 200 6.46 4.00 20.49
N VAL A 201 7.31 3.11 21.01
CA VAL A 201 7.07 2.30 22.21
C VAL A 201 7.07 3.17 23.46
N THR A 202 8.09 4.01 23.64
CA THR A 202 8.20 4.88 24.81
C THR A 202 7.04 5.86 24.89
N VAL A 203 6.67 6.47 23.76
CA VAL A 203 5.50 7.37 23.67
C VAL A 203 4.20 6.62 23.97
N HIS A 204 4.08 5.38 23.53
CA HIS A 204 2.93 4.53 23.83
C HIS A 204 2.82 4.24 25.34
N ASP A 205 3.91 3.84 26.00
CA ASP A 205 3.93 3.58 27.45
C ASP A 205 3.65 4.83 28.28
N GLU A 206 4.18 5.99 27.84
CA GLU A 206 3.86 7.27 28.46
C GLU A 206 2.38 7.63 28.31
N PHE A 207 1.80 7.35 27.15
CA PHE A 207 0.38 7.55 26.90
C PHE A 207 -0.46 6.68 27.83
N LEU A 208 -0.17 5.37 27.93
CA LEU A 208 -0.88 4.46 28.83
C LEU A 208 -0.77 4.93 30.29
N ARG A 209 0.44 5.25 30.76
CA ARG A 209 0.67 5.78 32.12
C ARG A 209 -0.12 7.05 32.41
N ALA A 210 -0.17 7.99 31.46
CA ALA A 210 -0.93 9.22 31.61
C ALA A 210 -2.45 8.97 31.68
N VAL A 211 -2.95 8.03 30.88
CA VAL A 211 -4.36 7.62 30.91
C VAL A 211 -4.71 6.91 32.22
N ASP A 212 -3.82 6.04 32.72
CA ASP A 212 -4.03 5.32 33.98
C ASP A 212 -3.93 6.21 35.22
N SER A 213 -3.08 7.24 35.19
CA SER A 213 -3.02 8.25 36.25
C SER A 213 -4.19 9.24 36.22
N GLY A 214 -5.13 9.10 35.27
CA GLY A 214 -6.25 10.03 35.11
C GLY A 214 -5.83 11.43 34.67
N ALA A 215 -4.72 11.56 33.94
CA ALA A 215 -4.26 12.86 33.46
C ALA A 215 -5.32 13.49 32.53
N LYS A 216 -5.38 14.81 32.50
CA LYS A 216 -6.26 15.51 31.55
C LYS A 216 -5.57 15.60 30.19
N PRO A 217 -6.31 15.40 29.07
CA PRO A 217 -5.74 15.58 27.74
C PRO A 217 -5.22 17.02 27.56
N SER A 218 -4.05 17.14 26.93
CA SER A 218 -3.45 18.44 26.60
C SER A 218 -4.20 19.19 25.50
N ALA A 219 -4.97 18.47 24.67
CA ALA A 219 -5.84 19.01 23.63
C ALA A 219 -7.14 18.20 23.55
N ARG A 220 -8.13 18.71 22.82
CA ARG A 220 -9.42 18.03 22.63
C ARG A 220 -9.23 16.70 21.91
N LEU A 221 -9.58 15.62 22.59
CA LEU A 221 -9.72 14.28 22.01
C LEU A 221 -11.04 14.15 21.24
N PRO A 222 -11.13 13.26 20.24
CA PRO A 222 -12.38 13.04 19.53
C PRO A 222 -13.46 12.49 20.47
N ARG A 223 -14.72 12.87 20.26
CA ARG A 223 -15.82 12.34 21.07
C ARG A 223 -16.08 10.87 20.79
N ARG A 224 -15.94 10.46 19.53
CA ARG A 224 -16.03 9.06 19.12
C ARG A 224 -15.06 8.69 18.01
N VAL A 225 -14.74 7.41 17.95
CA VAL A 225 -13.85 6.80 16.97
C VAL A 225 -14.44 5.45 16.59
N VAL A 226 -14.55 5.17 15.30
CA VAL A 226 -15.01 3.88 14.77
C VAL A 226 -13.85 3.19 14.06
N LEU A 227 -13.38 2.06 14.56
CA LEU A 227 -12.50 1.14 13.81
C LEU A 227 -13.38 0.19 13.00
N PHE A 228 -13.35 0.29 11.67
CA PHE A 228 -14.28 -0.42 10.79
C PHE A 228 -13.59 -1.42 9.87
N GLY A 229 -14.06 -2.67 9.85
CA GLY A 229 -13.68 -3.66 8.84
C GLY A 229 -12.23 -4.13 8.95
N VAL A 230 -11.62 -4.01 10.13
CA VAL A 230 -10.22 -4.35 10.34
C VAL A 230 -10.09 -5.80 10.80
N SER A 231 -9.35 -6.61 10.06
CA SER A 231 -9.09 -8.03 10.37
C SER A 231 -7.80 -8.27 11.18
N ALA A 232 -6.96 -7.24 11.33
CA ALA A 232 -5.71 -7.31 12.07
C ALA A 232 -5.28 -5.93 12.57
N LEU A 233 -4.73 -5.86 13.77
CA LEU A 233 -4.14 -4.65 14.33
C LEU A 233 -3.01 -5.03 15.29
N PRO A 234 -1.89 -4.27 15.36
CA PRO A 234 -0.89 -4.49 16.39
C PRO A 234 -1.48 -4.35 17.80
N TYR A 235 -1.01 -5.17 18.74
CA TYR A 235 -1.50 -5.16 20.13
C TYR A 235 -1.42 -3.78 20.78
N GLN A 236 -0.30 -3.07 20.62
CA GLN A 236 -0.14 -1.69 21.10
C GLN A 236 -1.23 -0.74 20.58
N SER A 237 -1.68 -0.95 19.33
CA SER A 237 -2.75 -0.13 18.78
C SER A 237 -4.09 -0.42 19.46
N LEU A 238 -4.39 -1.68 19.76
CA LEU A 238 -5.59 -2.07 20.52
C LEU A 238 -5.53 -1.54 21.95
N GLN A 239 -4.38 -1.68 22.63
CA GLN A 239 -4.15 -1.12 23.96
C GLN A 239 -4.40 0.40 23.97
N ALA A 240 -3.89 1.12 22.97
CA ALA A 240 -4.08 2.56 22.87
C ALA A 240 -5.55 2.95 22.65
N LEU A 241 -6.28 2.21 21.81
CA LEU A 241 -7.71 2.42 21.58
C LEU A 241 -8.54 2.10 22.84
N ALA A 242 -8.22 1.01 23.54
CA ALA A 242 -8.86 0.65 24.80
C ALA A 242 -8.59 1.71 25.89
N ALA A 243 -7.37 2.23 25.99
CA ALA A 243 -7.04 3.33 26.89
C ALA A 243 -7.78 4.64 26.52
N LEU A 244 -7.86 4.96 25.23
CA LEU A 244 -8.63 6.11 24.73
C LEU A 244 -10.11 6.03 25.11
N SER A 245 -10.66 4.83 25.29
CA SER A 245 -12.05 4.62 25.70
C SER A 245 -12.44 5.26 27.04
N LYS A 246 -11.45 5.66 27.86
CA LYS A 246 -11.71 6.44 29.09
C LYS A 246 -12.15 7.88 28.81
N TYR A 247 -11.83 8.42 27.63
CA TYR A 247 -12.13 9.81 27.24
C TYR A 247 -13.06 9.92 26.01
N SER A 248 -13.11 8.89 25.19
CA SER A 248 -13.86 8.85 23.93
C SER A 248 -14.72 7.59 23.85
N GLN A 249 -15.79 7.64 23.07
CA GLN A 249 -16.47 6.41 22.66
C GLN A 249 -15.69 5.74 21.53
N VAL A 250 -15.12 4.57 21.79
CA VAL A 250 -14.44 3.77 20.79
C VAL A 250 -15.37 2.62 20.40
N LEU A 251 -15.66 2.49 19.12
CA LEU A 251 -16.44 1.41 18.55
C LEU A 251 -15.55 0.63 17.59
N VAL A 252 -15.49 -0.68 17.73
CA VAL A 252 -14.69 -1.58 16.91
C VAL A 252 -15.63 -2.54 16.20
N ALA A 253 -15.78 -2.40 14.88
CA ALA A 253 -16.57 -3.28 14.04
C ALA A 253 -15.65 -4.30 13.35
N VAL A 254 -15.68 -5.54 13.84
CA VAL A 254 -14.75 -6.62 13.51
C VAL A 254 -15.42 -7.62 12.57
N PRO A 255 -14.89 -7.82 11.35
CA PRO A 255 -15.30 -8.94 10.52
C PRO A 255 -14.83 -10.24 11.18
N ASN A 256 -15.78 -11.05 11.63
CA ASN A 256 -15.52 -12.36 12.22
C ASN A 256 -16.22 -13.43 11.36
N PRO A 257 -15.46 -14.33 10.69
CA PRO A 257 -16.05 -15.32 9.80
C PRO A 257 -16.80 -16.43 10.54
N CYS A 258 -16.69 -16.53 11.86
CA CYS A 258 -17.23 -17.64 12.65
C CYS A 258 -17.91 -17.17 13.94
N GLN A 259 -19.09 -17.73 14.23
CA GLN A 259 -19.85 -17.42 15.44
C GLN A 259 -19.39 -18.19 16.68
N PHE A 260 -18.55 -19.20 16.51
CA PHE A 260 -17.98 -19.97 17.61
C PHE A 260 -16.53 -19.55 17.89
N TYR A 261 -16.02 -19.90 19.06
CA TYR A 261 -14.62 -19.71 19.36
C TYR A 261 -13.75 -20.63 18.49
N TRP A 262 -12.85 -20.03 17.71
CA TRP A 262 -11.93 -20.72 16.80
C TRP A 262 -10.46 -20.36 17.05
N GLY A 263 -10.16 -19.75 18.20
CA GLY A 263 -8.83 -19.28 18.61
C GLY A 263 -7.76 -20.37 18.73
N ASP A 264 -8.17 -21.63 18.89
CA ASP A 264 -7.27 -22.75 19.22
C ASP A 264 -7.06 -23.75 18.07
N ILE A 265 -7.63 -23.51 16.88
CA ILE A 265 -7.64 -24.48 15.77
C ILE A 265 -6.34 -24.50 14.91
N ILE A 266 -5.27 -23.83 15.35
CA ILE A 266 -4.03 -23.64 14.56
C ILE A 266 -2.80 -23.83 15.44
N GLU A 267 -1.69 -24.27 14.83
CA GLU A 267 -0.35 -24.33 15.42
C GLU A 267 0.04 -23.06 16.20
N GLY A 268 0.76 -23.24 17.31
CA GLY A 268 1.18 -22.16 18.21
C GLY A 268 0.18 -21.78 19.30
N ARG A 269 -0.96 -22.49 19.43
CA ARG A 269 -1.97 -22.29 20.48
C ARG A 269 -1.43 -22.37 21.92
N ASP A 270 -0.30 -23.04 22.16
CA ASP A 270 0.27 -23.16 23.51
C ASP A 270 1.01 -21.90 23.97
N LEU A 271 1.39 -21.01 23.03
CA LEU A 271 2.08 -19.75 23.35
C LEU A 271 1.16 -18.73 24.01
N LEU A 272 -0.13 -18.89 23.79
CA LEU A 272 -1.16 -18.00 24.27
C LEU A 272 -2.32 -18.95 24.61
N ARG A 273 -2.68 -19.21 25.88
CA ARG A 273 -4.00 -19.78 26.22
C ARG A 273 -4.93 -18.66 26.63
N ALA A 274 -6.12 -18.58 26.04
CA ALA A 274 -7.02 -17.47 26.30
C ALA A 274 -7.61 -17.71 27.68
N ALA A 275 -7.43 -16.75 28.60
CA ALA A 275 -7.99 -16.89 29.94
C ALA A 275 -9.53 -16.90 29.91
N HIS A 276 -10.13 -16.26 28.90
CA HIS A 276 -11.56 -16.19 28.65
C HIS A 276 -11.81 -16.14 27.14
N GLN A 277 -12.96 -16.68 26.71
CA GLN A 277 -13.39 -16.73 25.32
C GLN A 277 -14.71 -15.94 25.21
N ARG A 278 -14.80 -14.97 24.29
CA ARG A 278 -16.06 -14.22 24.07
C ARG A 278 -17.12 -15.11 23.42
N GLN A 279 -16.73 -15.79 22.35
CA GLN A 279 -17.61 -16.67 21.58
C GLN A 279 -17.76 -18.03 22.26
N PRO A 280 -18.93 -18.68 22.17
CA PRO A 280 -19.12 -19.99 22.74
C PRO A 280 -18.33 -21.06 21.99
N ALA A 281 -17.97 -22.13 22.70
CA ALA A 281 -17.47 -23.34 22.09
C ALA A 281 -18.59 -24.05 21.31
N ARG A 282 -18.29 -24.48 20.08
CA ARG A 282 -19.22 -25.29 19.29
C ARG A 282 -19.52 -26.60 20.02
N ASN A 283 -20.80 -26.92 20.21
CA ASN A 283 -21.26 -28.10 20.97
C ASN A 283 -20.68 -28.21 22.39
N GLY A 284 -20.22 -27.10 23.00
CA GLY A 284 -19.54 -27.11 24.29
C GLY A 284 -18.17 -27.79 24.29
N GLN A 285 -17.59 -28.07 23.11
CA GLN A 285 -16.32 -28.75 22.99
C GLN A 285 -15.15 -27.75 23.02
N ASP A 286 -14.28 -27.86 24.02
CA ASP A 286 -13.05 -27.06 24.09
C ASP A 286 -11.99 -27.58 23.10
N LEU A 287 -11.78 -26.83 22.03
CA LEU A 287 -10.80 -27.16 20.99
C LEU A 287 -9.35 -27.08 21.49
N GLY A 288 -9.08 -26.28 22.55
CA GLY A 288 -7.76 -26.18 23.17
C GLY A 288 -7.32 -27.46 23.88
N ALA A 289 -8.27 -28.32 24.26
CA ALA A 289 -8.02 -29.60 24.92
C ALA A 289 -7.75 -30.78 23.95
N ILE A 290 -8.11 -30.62 22.67
CA ILE A 290 -7.98 -31.66 21.64
C ILE A 290 -6.53 -31.69 21.13
N ALA A 291 -5.94 -32.85 20.81
CA ALA A 291 -4.60 -32.89 20.22
C ALA A 291 -4.56 -32.17 18.86
N LEU A 292 -3.44 -31.50 18.53
CA LEU A 292 -3.34 -30.70 17.30
C LEU A 292 -3.58 -31.56 16.04
N GLU A 293 -3.07 -32.79 16.07
CA GLU A 293 -3.21 -33.79 15.02
C GLU A 293 -4.68 -34.20 14.79
N GLU A 294 -5.54 -34.02 15.79
CA GLU A 294 -6.96 -34.38 15.75
C GLU A 294 -7.87 -33.18 15.42
N LEU A 295 -7.35 -31.95 15.47
CA LEU A 295 -8.15 -30.72 15.24
C LEU A 295 -8.81 -30.67 13.86
N HIS A 296 -8.24 -31.34 12.85
CA HIS A 296 -8.84 -31.41 11.52
C HIS A 296 -10.23 -32.06 11.51
N ALA A 297 -10.54 -32.90 12.52
CA ALA A 297 -11.82 -33.57 12.66
C ALA A 297 -12.87 -32.71 13.40
N HIS A 298 -12.43 -31.65 14.07
CA HIS A 298 -13.26 -30.82 14.96
C HIS A 298 -13.37 -29.35 14.52
N SER A 299 -12.74 -28.98 13.40
CA SER A 299 -12.72 -27.60 12.89
C SER A 299 -12.96 -27.54 11.38
N HIS A 300 -13.28 -26.34 10.88
CA HIS A 300 -13.41 -26.11 9.45
C HIS A 300 -12.03 -25.92 8.80
N PRO A 301 -11.64 -26.72 7.78
CA PRO A 301 -10.27 -26.74 7.25
C PRO A 301 -9.83 -25.43 6.60
N LEU A 302 -10.74 -24.74 5.90
CA LEU A 302 -10.44 -23.42 5.30
C LEU A 302 -10.15 -22.37 6.38
N LEU A 303 -10.88 -22.40 7.49
CA LEU A 303 -10.67 -21.45 8.58
C LEU A 303 -9.37 -21.76 9.33
N ALA A 304 -9.05 -23.04 9.54
CA ALA A 304 -7.80 -23.46 10.15
C ALA A 304 -6.57 -23.08 9.31
N SER A 305 -6.66 -23.21 7.99
CA SER A 305 -5.53 -22.93 7.08
C SER A 305 -5.35 -21.44 6.76
N TRP A 306 -6.43 -20.68 6.60
CA TRP A 306 -6.39 -19.28 6.16
C TRP A 306 -6.62 -18.26 7.28
N GLY A 307 -7.20 -18.67 8.41
CA GLY A 307 -7.67 -17.77 9.45
C GLY A 307 -6.63 -17.27 10.45
N ARG A 308 -5.34 -17.64 10.33
CA ARG A 308 -4.31 -17.35 11.34
C ARG A 308 -4.26 -15.88 11.78
N GLN A 309 -4.30 -14.95 10.83
CA GLN A 309 -4.23 -13.53 11.13
C GLN A 309 -5.48 -13.01 11.87
N GLY A 310 -6.68 -13.41 11.42
CA GLY A 310 -7.94 -13.04 12.05
C GLY A 310 -8.09 -13.62 13.46
N ARG A 311 -7.61 -14.86 13.65
CA ARG A 311 -7.55 -15.55 14.95
C ARG A 311 -6.78 -14.73 15.98
N ASP A 312 -5.55 -14.35 15.64
CA ASP A 312 -4.67 -13.62 16.54
C ASP A 312 -5.31 -12.27 16.93
N PHE A 313 -5.98 -11.61 15.98
CA PHE A 313 -6.68 -10.35 16.23
C PHE A 313 -7.90 -10.49 17.14
N ILE A 314 -8.83 -11.40 16.85
CA ILE A 314 -10.02 -11.65 17.66
C ILE A 314 -9.62 -12.00 19.10
N ARG A 315 -8.61 -12.83 19.23
CA ARG A 315 -8.08 -13.23 20.53
C ARG A 315 -7.51 -12.05 21.33
N MET A 316 -6.77 -11.15 20.69
CA MET A 316 -6.28 -9.94 21.37
C MET A 316 -7.44 -9.06 21.83
N LEU A 317 -8.56 -9.03 21.10
CA LEU A 317 -9.75 -8.27 21.47
C LEU A 317 -10.46 -8.83 22.72
N ASP A 318 -10.54 -10.16 22.86
CA ASP A 318 -11.16 -10.82 24.00
C ASP A 318 -10.54 -10.37 25.35
N GLU A 319 -9.24 -10.07 25.39
CA GLU A 319 -8.55 -9.54 26.59
C GLU A 319 -9.14 -8.20 27.06
N PHE A 320 -9.54 -7.33 26.13
CA PHE A 320 -10.09 -6.01 26.45
C PHE A 320 -11.57 -6.07 26.81
N ASP A 321 -12.33 -7.01 26.25
CA ASP A 321 -13.72 -7.27 26.66
C ASP A 321 -13.80 -7.71 28.12
N VAL A 322 -12.87 -8.57 28.56
CA VAL A 322 -12.78 -9.01 29.97
C VAL A 322 -12.47 -7.84 30.89
N ALA A 323 -11.46 -7.03 30.54
CA ALA A 323 -11.08 -5.88 31.34
C ALA A 323 -12.24 -4.86 31.49
N ALA A 324 -13.03 -4.68 30.44
CA ALA A 324 -14.22 -3.82 30.48
C ALA A 324 -15.31 -4.39 31.41
N ALA A 325 -15.59 -5.69 31.35
CA ALA A 325 -16.57 -6.36 32.22
C ALA A 325 -16.15 -6.34 33.70
N ALA A 326 -14.86 -6.60 33.99
CA ALA A 326 -14.32 -6.56 35.34
C ALA A 326 -14.39 -5.16 35.98
N ALA A 327 -14.39 -4.09 35.18
CA ALA A 327 -14.51 -2.72 35.64
C ALA A 327 -15.95 -2.30 36.02
N GLY A 328 -16.91 -3.24 36.07
CA GLY A 328 -18.31 -2.97 36.42
C GLY A 328 -19.05 -2.14 35.37
N ARG A 329 -18.49 -2.02 34.16
CA ARG A 329 -19.24 -1.52 33.00
C ARG A 329 -20.25 -2.62 32.64
N PRO A 330 -21.53 -2.29 32.46
CA PRO A 330 -22.55 -3.30 32.24
C PRO A 330 -22.22 -4.16 31.01
N ASP A 331 -22.58 -5.44 31.03
CA ASP A 331 -22.48 -6.44 29.93
C ASP A 331 -23.18 -5.99 28.61
N ASN A 332 -23.70 -4.78 28.56
CA ASN A 332 -24.86 -4.38 27.76
C ASN A 332 -24.57 -4.06 26.29
N LEU A 333 -23.39 -4.31 25.73
CA LEU A 333 -23.20 -4.17 24.27
C LEU A 333 -22.16 -5.16 23.71
N ARG A 334 -22.25 -6.44 24.09
CA ARG A 334 -21.74 -7.51 23.21
C ARG A 334 -22.77 -7.69 22.10
N ILE A 335 -22.48 -7.15 20.92
CA ILE A 335 -23.35 -7.28 19.75
C ILE A 335 -22.62 -8.18 18.75
N ASP A 336 -23.20 -9.34 18.53
CA ASP A 336 -22.73 -10.34 17.58
C ASP A 336 -23.78 -10.42 16.46
N LEU A 337 -23.35 -10.10 15.24
CA LEU A 337 -24.15 -9.96 14.03
C LEU A 337 -23.75 -11.07 13.06
N PHE A 338 -24.28 -12.26 13.28
CA PHE A 338 -24.07 -13.39 12.40
C PHE A 338 -25.34 -13.63 11.59
N SER A 339 -25.19 -13.78 10.27
CA SER A 339 -26.31 -14.14 9.40
C SER A 339 -26.94 -15.47 9.81
N ASP A 340 -28.24 -15.62 9.60
CA ASP A 340 -28.95 -16.89 9.79
C ASP A 340 -28.60 -17.92 8.71
N ASP A 341 -28.90 -19.20 8.95
CA ASP A 341 -28.73 -20.27 7.97
C ASP A 341 -29.75 -20.13 6.83
N GLU A 342 -29.29 -20.18 5.59
CA GLU A 342 -30.15 -20.09 4.40
C GLU A 342 -30.88 -21.42 4.10
N GLY A 343 -30.57 -22.49 4.85
CA GLY A 343 -31.26 -23.78 4.78
C GLY A 343 -30.80 -24.67 3.62
N ASP A 344 -31.50 -25.80 3.41
CA ASP A 344 -31.07 -26.89 2.52
C ASP A 344 -31.14 -26.57 1.00
N GLU A 345 -31.82 -25.49 0.59
CA GLU A 345 -31.87 -25.02 -0.81
C GLU A 345 -30.80 -23.95 -1.13
N ALA A 346 -29.88 -23.68 -0.20
CA ALA A 346 -28.84 -22.68 -0.35
C ALA A 346 -27.85 -23.04 -1.49
N SER A 347 -27.33 -22.01 -2.15
CA SER A 347 -26.24 -22.17 -3.13
C SER A 347 -24.99 -22.78 -2.50
N LEU A 348 -24.11 -23.38 -3.30
CA LEU A 348 -22.84 -23.95 -2.86
C LEU A 348 -21.99 -22.90 -2.12
N LEU A 349 -21.98 -21.66 -2.60
CA LEU A 349 -21.31 -20.55 -1.91
C LEU A 349 -21.88 -20.33 -0.50
N ALA A 350 -23.20 -20.24 -0.39
CA ALA A 350 -23.88 -20.05 0.90
C ALA A 350 -23.66 -21.23 1.85
N GLN A 351 -23.65 -22.47 1.35
CA GLN A 351 -23.31 -23.66 2.14
C GLN A 351 -21.88 -23.60 2.69
N VAL A 352 -20.90 -23.21 1.86
CA VAL A 352 -19.51 -23.03 2.30
C VAL A 352 -19.39 -21.91 3.33
N GLN A 353 -20.03 -20.77 3.10
CA GLN A 353 -20.04 -19.64 4.03
C GLN A 353 -20.68 -20.02 5.37
N GLY A 354 -21.81 -20.73 5.35
CA GLY A 354 -22.49 -21.27 6.53
C GLY A 354 -21.62 -22.29 7.28
N ALA A 355 -20.97 -23.21 6.57
CA ALA A 355 -20.06 -24.18 7.18
C ALA A 355 -18.85 -23.52 7.87
N ILE A 356 -18.30 -22.45 7.30
CA ILE A 356 -17.26 -21.64 7.95
C ILE A 356 -17.82 -20.90 9.17
N ARG A 357 -18.97 -20.23 9.02
CA ARG A 357 -19.68 -19.53 10.11
C ARG A 357 -19.88 -20.43 11.31
N ASP A 358 -20.34 -21.65 11.05
CA ASP A 358 -20.76 -22.62 12.07
C ASP A 358 -19.64 -23.57 12.50
N LEU A 359 -18.40 -23.30 12.06
CA LEU A 359 -17.21 -24.11 12.34
C LEU A 359 -17.44 -25.61 12.08
N ARG A 360 -18.19 -25.93 11.01
CA ARG A 360 -18.63 -27.30 10.70
C ARG A 360 -17.47 -28.12 10.13
N PRO A 361 -17.04 -29.21 10.81
CA PRO A 361 -15.98 -30.08 10.29
C PRO A 361 -16.41 -30.83 9.04
N LEU A 362 -15.46 -31.19 8.18
CA LEU A 362 -15.73 -31.89 6.90
C LEU A 362 -16.54 -33.18 7.06
N ALA A 363 -16.37 -33.91 8.17
CA ALA A 363 -17.11 -35.14 8.42
C ALA A 363 -18.62 -34.92 8.54
N GLU A 364 -19.03 -33.72 8.94
CA GLU A 364 -20.43 -33.36 9.09
C GLU A 364 -21.03 -32.77 7.81
N HIS A 365 -20.23 -32.47 6.78
CA HIS A 365 -20.74 -31.87 5.55
C HIS A 365 -21.65 -32.86 4.82
N ALA A 366 -22.82 -32.40 4.40
CA ALA A 366 -23.66 -33.16 3.49
C ALA A 366 -22.87 -33.33 2.19
N ARG A 367 -22.48 -34.57 1.85
CA ARG A 367 -21.75 -34.88 0.60
C ARG A 367 -22.71 -34.90 -0.61
N THR A 368 -23.69 -34.01 -0.60
CA THR A 368 -24.67 -33.82 -1.64
C THR A 368 -24.02 -33.04 -2.78
N ALA A 369 -24.23 -33.49 -4.01
CA ALA A 369 -23.81 -32.70 -5.16
C ALA A 369 -24.59 -31.37 -5.18
N PRO A 370 -23.94 -30.25 -5.54
CA PRO A 370 -24.65 -28.99 -5.72
C PRO A 370 -25.70 -29.14 -6.82
N ALA A 371 -26.73 -28.28 -6.79
CA ALA A 371 -27.76 -28.29 -7.83
C ALA A 371 -27.13 -28.06 -9.21
N ALA A 372 -27.62 -28.76 -10.24
CA ALA A 372 -27.03 -28.72 -11.58
C ALA A 372 -27.00 -27.31 -12.23
N LEU A 373 -27.87 -26.40 -11.76
CA LEU A 373 -27.96 -25.01 -12.21
C LEU A 373 -27.23 -24.03 -11.29
N ASP A 374 -26.62 -24.50 -10.20
CA ASP A 374 -25.84 -23.67 -9.30
C ASP A 374 -24.54 -23.22 -9.99
N ARG A 375 -24.31 -21.91 -9.99
CA ARG A 375 -23.14 -21.24 -10.58
C ARG A 375 -22.46 -20.30 -9.58
N SER A 376 -22.75 -20.46 -8.29
CA SER A 376 -22.23 -19.59 -7.23
C SER A 376 -20.72 -19.74 -7.00
N ILE A 377 -20.14 -20.90 -7.32
CA ILE A 377 -18.70 -21.15 -7.35
C ILE A 377 -18.38 -21.90 -8.64
N GLU A 378 -17.55 -21.31 -9.49
CA GLU A 378 -17.10 -21.90 -10.75
C GLU A 378 -15.57 -21.91 -10.86
N PHE A 379 -15.04 -22.91 -11.55
CA PHE A 379 -13.61 -23.05 -11.81
C PHE A 379 -13.38 -23.01 -13.32
N HIS A 380 -12.52 -22.09 -13.77
CA HIS A 380 -12.16 -21.95 -15.17
C HIS A 380 -10.67 -22.25 -15.37
N VAL A 381 -10.36 -23.06 -16.38
CA VAL A 381 -8.99 -23.34 -16.80
C VAL A 381 -8.77 -22.71 -18.17
N ALA A 382 -7.84 -21.77 -18.26
CA ALA A 382 -7.49 -21.06 -19.48
C ALA A 382 -6.03 -21.34 -19.89
N HIS A 383 -5.72 -21.14 -21.18
CA HIS A 383 -4.41 -21.47 -21.77
C HIS A 383 -3.45 -20.27 -21.79
N SER A 384 -3.93 -19.07 -21.50
CA SER A 384 -3.16 -17.82 -21.44
C SER A 384 -3.94 -16.74 -20.70
N VAL A 385 -3.23 -15.69 -20.26
CA VAL A 385 -3.83 -14.50 -19.64
C VAL A 385 -4.88 -13.86 -20.55
N GLN A 386 -4.59 -13.73 -21.85
CA GLN A 386 -5.56 -13.20 -22.80
C GLN A 386 -6.84 -14.05 -22.84
N ARG A 387 -6.69 -15.37 -22.90
CA ARG A 387 -7.85 -16.27 -22.95
C ARG A 387 -8.64 -16.26 -21.65
N GLU A 388 -7.95 -16.15 -20.52
CA GLU A 388 -8.57 -16.03 -19.20
C GLU A 388 -9.47 -14.78 -19.10
N VAL A 389 -8.97 -13.63 -19.56
CA VAL A 389 -9.72 -12.37 -19.58
C VAL A 389 -10.91 -12.43 -20.57
N GLU A 390 -10.74 -13.06 -21.73
CA GLU A 390 -11.85 -13.29 -22.67
C GLU A 390 -12.96 -14.15 -22.04
N VAL A 391 -12.58 -15.24 -21.37
CA VAL A 391 -13.53 -16.12 -20.67
C VAL A 391 -14.25 -15.34 -19.56
N LEU A 392 -13.51 -14.56 -18.76
CA LEU A 392 -14.09 -13.70 -17.73
C LEU A 392 -15.12 -12.73 -18.32
N HIS A 393 -14.77 -12.04 -19.41
CA HIS A 393 -15.67 -11.08 -20.06
C HIS A 393 -16.98 -11.74 -20.52
N ASP A 394 -16.88 -12.92 -21.15
CA ASP A 394 -18.07 -13.65 -21.60
C ASP A 394 -18.91 -14.18 -20.41
N GLN A 395 -18.29 -14.58 -19.30
CA GLN A 395 -19.01 -14.95 -18.07
C GLN A 395 -19.74 -13.75 -17.46
N LEU A 396 -19.10 -12.59 -17.38
CA LEU A 396 -19.74 -11.37 -16.87
C LEU A 396 -20.92 -10.95 -17.75
N LEU A 397 -20.81 -11.05 -19.07
CA LEU A 397 -21.95 -10.80 -19.97
C LEU A 397 -23.10 -11.78 -19.71
N ALA A 398 -22.81 -13.05 -19.49
CA ALA A 398 -23.83 -14.04 -19.15
C ALA A 398 -24.51 -13.69 -17.81
N MET A 399 -23.74 -13.31 -16.80
CA MET A 399 -24.24 -12.91 -15.49
C MET A 399 -25.12 -11.65 -15.55
N PHE A 400 -24.69 -10.61 -16.26
CA PHE A 400 -25.49 -9.40 -16.46
C PHE A 400 -26.75 -9.66 -17.30
N GLY A 401 -26.67 -10.55 -18.28
CA GLY A 401 -27.83 -10.98 -19.07
C GLY A 401 -28.85 -11.77 -18.26
N ALA A 402 -28.39 -12.59 -17.30
CA ALA A 402 -29.24 -13.42 -16.46
C ALA A 402 -29.85 -12.63 -15.27
N ASN A 403 -29.12 -11.67 -14.70
CA ASN A 403 -29.55 -10.89 -13.56
C ASN A 403 -29.50 -9.37 -13.83
N PRO A 404 -30.65 -8.72 -14.14
CA PRO A 404 -30.72 -7.28 -14.38
C PRO A 404 -30.37 -6.40 -13.17
N THR A 405 -30.37 -6.96 -11.96
CA THR A 405 -30.02 -6.20 -10.74
C THR A 405 -28.52 -6.15 -10.48
N LEU A 406 -27.75 -7.04 -11.10
CA LEU A 406 -26.30 -7.08 -10.97
C LEU A 406 -25.70 -5.95 -11.81
N ARG A 407 -24.98 -5.02 -11.16
CA ARG A 407 -24.33 -3.91 -11.85
C ARG A 407 -22.81 -4.17 -11.90
N PRO A 408 -22.08 -3.60 -12.87
CA PRO A 408 -20.63 -3.73 -12.94
C PRO A 408 -19.89 -3.33 -11.65
N ARG A 409 -20.42 -2.37 -10.89
CA ARG A 409 -19.84 -1.94 -9.61
C ARG A 409 -19.94 -2.99 -8.49
N ASP A 410 -20.82 -3.98 -8.65
CA ASP A 410 -21.03 -5.07 -7.69
C ASP A 410 -20.05 -6.23 -7.95
N VAL A 411 -19.17 -6.11 -8.97
CA VAL A 411 -18.18 -7.11 -9.37
C VAL A 411 -16.77 -6.62 -9.03
N VAL A 412 -15.97 -7.49 -8.41
CA VAL A 412 -14.53 -7.28 -8.21
C VAL A 412 -13.75 -8.40 -8.90
N VAL A 413 -12.69 -8.02 -9.61
CA VAL A 413 -11.75 -8.96 -10.25
C VAL A 413 -10.39 -8.74 -9.61
N MET A 414 -9.84 -9.78 -9.00
CA MET A 414 -8.54 -9.73 -8.32
C MET A 414 -7.56 -10.65 -9.01
N VAL A 415 -6.34 -10.15 -9.25
CA VAL A 415 -5.23 -10.92 -9.82
C VAL A 415 -3.99 -10.75 -8.93
N PRO A 416 -3.07 -11.74 -8.90
CA PRO A 416 -1.85 -11.63 -8.09
C PRO A 416 -0.92 -10.47 -8.50
N ASP A 417 -0.88 -10.15 -9.80
CA ASP A 417 -0.10 -9.05 -10.35
C ASP A 417 -0.87 -8.37 -11.48
N ILE A 418 -1.32 -7.13 -11.25
CA ILE A 418 -2.12 -6.40 -12.21
C ILE A 418 -1.34 -5.95 -13.44
N ASP A 419 -0.03 -5.73 -13.31
CA ASP A 419 0.82 -5.30 -14.43
C ASP A 419 0.82 -6.38 -15.54
N THR A 420 0.80 -7.66 -15.15
CA THR A 420 0.75 -8.81 -16.07
C THR A 420 -0.58 -8.88 -16.85
N PHE A 421 -1.70 -8.42 -16.28
CA PHE A 421 -3.04 -8.55 -16.88
C PHE A 421 -3.52 -7.29 -17.62
N THR A 422 -2.95 -6.12 -17.32
CA THR A 422 -3.43 -4.81 -17.82
C THR A 422 -3.61 -4.76 -19.33
N ALA A 423 -2.62 -5.24 -20.10
CA ALA A 423 -2.70 -5.24 -21.56
C ALA A 423 -3.85 -6.14 -22.10
N ALA A 424 -4.05 -7.31 -21.51
CA ALA A 424 -5.12 -8.22 -21.88
C ALA A 424 -6.50 -7.66 -21.52
N ILE A 425 -6.64 -7.04 -20.34
CA ILE A 425 -7.87 -6.35 -19.91
C ILE A 425 -8.26 -5.27 -20.92
N HIS A 426 -7.31 -4.40 -21.30
CA HIS A 426 -7.56 -3.39 -22.33
C HIS A 426 -7.93 -3.99 -23.69
N ALA A 427 -7.22 -5.03 -24.14
CA ALA A 427 -7.50 -5.67 -25.41
C ALA A 427 -8.92 -6.26 -25.48
N VAL A 428 -9.42 -6.82 -24.39
CA VAL A 428 -10.75 -7.46 -24.36
C VAL A 428 -11.87 -6.45 -24.08
N PHE A 429 -11.73 -5.64 -23.03
CA PHE A 429 -12.80 -4.75 -22.56
C PHE A 429 -12.82 -3.40 -23.28
N ALA A 430 -11.66 -2.81 -23.61
CA ALA A 430 -11.61 -1.45 -24.17
C ALA A 430 -11.90 -1.39 -25.69
N GLN A 431 -11.82 -2.52 -26.39
CA GLN A 431 -12.20 -2.60 -27.80
C GLN A 431 -13.73 -2.50 -28.00
N GLN A 432 -14.53 -2.71 -26.96
CA GLN A 432 -15.98 -2.63 -27.05
C GLN A 432 -16.44 -1.17 -27.06
N LYS A 433 -17.23 -0.77 -28.08
CA LYS A 433 -17.81 0.58 -28.14
C LYS A 433 -18.89 0.73 -27.06
N ARG A 434 -18.98 1.91 -26.42
CA ARG A 434 -19.96 2.20 -25.34
C ARG A 434 -21.43 1.91 -25.67
N GLY A 435 -21.82 1.88 -26.95
CA GLY A 435 -23.17 1.51 -27.38
C GLY A 435 -23.38 0.04 -27.72
N SER A 436 -22.34 -0.80 -27.59
CA SER A 436 -22.40 -2.24 -27.84
C SER A 436 -23.05 -2.95 -26.66
N ALA A 437 -23.89 -3.96 -26.93
CA ALA A 437 -24.43 -4.85 -25.88
C ALA A 437 -23.33 -5.64 -25.14
N ARG A 438 -22.13 -5.73 -25.72
CA ARG A 438 -20.96 -6.38 -25.10
C ARG A 438 -20.10 -5.43 -24.28
N PHE A 439 -20.43 -4.14 -24.20
CA PHE A 439 -19.64 -3.19 -23.44
C PHE A 439 -19.89 -3.33 -21.94
N ILE A 440 -18.84 -3.62 -21.18
CA ILE A 440 -18.84 -3.61 -19.72
C ILE A 440 -17.87 -2.50 -19.27
N PRO A 441 -18.32 -1.48 -18.51
CA PRO A 441 -17.41 -0.49 -17.95
C PRO A 441 -16.50 -1.14 -16.91
N PHE A 442 -15.22 -0.77 -16.93
CA PHE A 442 -14.22 -1.27 -16.00
C PHE A 442 -13.26 -0.15 -15.60
N GLU A 443 -12.63 -0.32 -14.45
CA GLU A 443 -11.53 0.51 -13.96
C GLU A 443 -10.47 -0.41 -13.35
N ILE A 444 -9.20 -0.13 -13.62
CA ILE A 444 -8.09 -0.92 -13.09
C ILE A 444 -7.49 -0.17 -11.90
N GLY A 445 -7.62 -0.74 -10.71
CA GLY A 445 -6.96 -0.27 -9.49
C GLY A 445 -5.52 -0.78 -9.36
N ASP A 446 -4.75 -0.20 -8.46
CA ASP A 446 -3.41 -0.64 -8.04
C ASP A 446 -2.33 -0.71 -9.13
N VAL A 447 -2.54 -0.03 -10.28
CA VAL A 447 -1.51 0.09 -11.33
C VAL A 447 -0.44 1.08 -10.88
N LYS A 448 0.84 0.75 -11.10
CA LYS A 448 1.94 1.71 -10.87
C LYS A 448 1.80 2.88 -11.85
N ASP A 449 1.72 4.11 -11.35
CA ASP A 449 1.60 5.35 -12.17
C ASP A 449 2.60 5.42 -13.35
N ARG A 450 3.76 4.77 -13.21
CA ARG A 450 4.84 4.72 -14.19
C ARG A 450 4.48 4.03 -15.50
N SER A 451 3.55 3.07 -15.51
CA SER A 451 3.17 2.35 -16.73
C SER A 451 2.09 3.07 -17.55
N VAL A 452 1.44 4.09 -16.98
CA VAL A 452 0.25 4.72 -17.58
C VAL A 452 0.50 6.11 -18.15
N ASN A 453 1.44 6.88 -17.61
CA ASN A 453 1.67 8.27 -18.03
C ASN A 453 3.02 8.46 -18.79
N PRO A 454 3.00 8.59 -20.13
CA PRO A 454 4.21 8.81 -20.94
C PRO A 454 5.05 10.02 -20.50
N LEU A 455 4.42 11.05 -19.96
CA LEU A 455 5.13 12.25 -19.47
C LEU A 455 6.00 11.94 -18.25
N LEU A 456 5.57 11.03 -17.37
CA LEU A 456 6.38 10.62 -16.22
C LEU A 456 7.62 9.83 -16.67
N VAL A 457 7.47 8.97 -17.68
CA VAL A 457 8.59 8.22 -18.28
C VAL A 457 9.58 9.18 -18.92
N ALA A 458 9.11 10.17 -19.70
CA ALA A 458 9.95 11.20 -20.28
C ALA A 458 10.67 12.03 -19.21
N LEU A 459 9.99 12.42 -18.14
CA LEU A 459 10.59 13.15 -17.03
C LEU A 459 11.70 12.35 -16.35
N GLU A 460 11.49 11.07 -16.07
CA GLU A 460 12.51 10.20 -15.48
C GLU A 460 13.74 10.06 -16.40
N TRP A 461 13.52 9.93 -17.71
CA TRP A 461 14.60 9.90 -18.69
C TRP A 461 15.40 11.21 -18.68
N LEU A 462 14.71 12.36 -18.65
CA LEU A 462 15.32 13.70 -18.60
C LEU A 462 16.08 13.97 -17.29
N LEU A 463 15.61 13.46 -16.15
CA LEU A 463 16.33 13.58 -14.88
C LEU A 463 17.67 12.81 -14.87
N ARG A 464 17.80 11.81 -15.75
CA ARG A 464 19.03 11.02 -15.94
C ARG A 464 19.84 11.47 -17.14
N LEU A 465 19.51 12.63 -17.74
CA LEU A 465 20.09 13.12 -19.00
C LEU A 465 21.63 13.08 -19.04
N PRO A 466 22.38 13.44 -17.97
CA PRO A 466 23.85 13.37 -18.01
C PRO A 466 24.41 11.95 -18.20
N GLN A 467 23.64 10.91 -17.87
CA GLN A 467 24.03 9.51 -18.06
C GLN A 467 23.44 8.89 -19.35
N GLN A 468 22.49 9.57 -20.00
CA GLN A 468 21.86 9.06 -21.22
C GLN A 468 22.79 9.21 -22.42
N ARG A 469 22.78 8.23 -23.33
CA ARG A 469 23.50 8.38 -24.60
C ARG A 469 22.82 9.34 -25.57
N CYS A 470 21.56 9.69 -25.33
CA CYS A 470 20.76 10.53 -26.23
C CYS A 470 20.78 9.97 -27.66
N ARG A 471 20.49 8.68 -27.82
CA ARG A 471 20.40 8.02 -29.13
C ARG A 471 19.28 8.67 -29.95
N GLN A 472 19.39 8.53 -31.27
CA GLN A 472 18.39 9.02 -32.20
C GLN A 472 16.97 8.58 -31.83
N SER A 473 16.78 7.28 -31.53
CA SER A 473 15.48 6.72 -31.13
C SER A 473 14.99 7.31 -29.81
N GLU A 474 15.86 7.41 -28.79
CA GLU A 474 15.47 7.88 -27.45
C GLU A 474 14.92 9.31 -27.46
N VAL A 475 15.55 10.23 -28.21
CA VAL A 475 15.05 11.61 -28.31
C VAL A 475 13.83 11.70 -29.24
N ARG A 476 13.68 10.79 -30.21
CA ARG A 476 12.43 10.67 -30.99
C ARG A 476 11.28 10.19 -30.12
N ASP A 477 11.52 9.21 -29.24
CA ASP A 477 10.51 8.73 -28.29
C ASP A 477 10.05 9.87 -27.33
N LEU A 478 10.93 10.83 -27.00
CA LEU A 478 10.53 12.03 -26.26
C LEU A 478 9.60 12.94 -27.08
N LEU A 479 9.84 13.07 -28.38
CA LEU A 479 8.98 13.84 -29.29
C LEU A 479 7.61 13.18 -29.49
N ASP A 480 7.50 11.86 -29.33
CA ASP A 480 6.22 11.15 -29.35
C ASP A 480 5.35 11.49 -28.12
N VAL A 481 5.90 12.14 -27.09
CA VAL A 481 5.14 12.61 -25.93
C VAL A 481 4.46 13.96 -26.26
N PRO A 482 3.12 14.03 -26.36
CA PRO A 482 2.44 15.21 -26.90
C PRO A 482 2.70 16.51 -26.14
N ALA A 483 2.83 16.44 -24.81
CA ALA A 483 3.13 17.60 -23.98
C ALA A 483 4.54 18.16 -24.23
N LEU A 484 5.49 17.30 -24.60
CA LEU A 484 6.85 17.70 -24.94
C LEU A 484 6.90 18.27 -26.35
N ALA A 485 6.30 17.61 -27.34
CA ALA A 485 6.18 18.12 -28.71
C ALA A 485 5.56 19.52 -28.74
N ALA A 486 4.41 19.69 -28.07
CA ALA A 486 3.71 20.98 -28.00
C ALA A 486 4.56 22.09 -27.36
N ARG A 487 5.44 21.75 -26.39
CA ARG A 487 6.35 22.73 -25.75
C ARG A 487 7.33 23.37 -26.74
N PHE A 488 7.69 22.63 -27.79
CA PHE A 488 8.58 23.07 -28.88
C PHE A 488 7.80 23.43 -30.16
N GLY A 489 6.48 23.55 -30.07
CA GLY A 489 5.62 23.94 -31.19
C GLY A 489 5.57 22.89 -32.30
N LEU A 490 5.63 21.61 -31.94
CA LEU A 490 5.55 20.49 -32.87
C LEU A 490 4.20 19.79 -32.75
N ASP A 491 3.59 19.51 -33.90
CA ASP A 491 2.42 18.65 -34.02
C ASP A 491 2.84 17.20 -34.35
N LEU A 492 1.94 16.24 -34.14
CA LEU A 492 2.24 14.82 -34.38
C LEU A 492 2.57 14.52 -35.84
N GLU A 493 2.01 15.29 -36.78
CA GLU A 493 2.26 15.13 -38.22
C GLU A 493 3.69 15.56 -38.60
N ASP A 494 4.27 16.51 -37.86
CA ASP A 494 5.63 17.01 -38.09
C ASP A 494 6.71 15.98 -37.76
N LEU A 495 6.40 15.02 -36.88
CA LEU A 495 7.35 14.01 -36.39
C LEU A 495 7.85 13.09 -37.50
N PHE A 496 7.03 12.86 -38.54
CA PHE A 496 7.45 12.09 -39.71
C PHE A 496 8.56 12.82 -40.49
N THR A 497 8.34 14.10 -40.80
CA THR A 497 9.31 14.96 -41.50
C THR A 497 10.59 15.11 -40.70
N LEU A 498 10.48 15.39 -39.40
CA LEU A 498 11.63 15.46 -38.50
C LEU A 498 12.39 14.14 -38.45
N GLY A 499 11.69 13.01 -38.39
CA GLY A 499 12.30 11.68 -38.44
C GLY A 499 13.19 11.48 -39.67
N ALA A 500 12.68 11.84 -40.86
CA ALA A 500 13.42 11.77 -42.11
C ALA A 500 14.62 12.72 -42.13
N TRP A 501 14.47 13.95 -41.65
CA TRP A 501 15.56 14.92 -41.59
C TRP A 501 16.65 14.53 -40.60
N ILE A 502 16.29 14.06 -39.40
CA ILE A 502 17.23 13.57 -38.39
C ILE A 502 18.09 12.44 -38.97
N GLU A 503 17.46 11.50 -39.69
CA GLU A 503 18.16 10.41 -40.37
C GLU A 503 19.05 10.91 -41.52
N GLY A 504 18.52 11.76 -42.40
CA GLY A 504 19.25 12.31 -43.55
C GLY A 504 20.42 13.22 -43.18
N ALA A 505 20.28 14.01 -42.11
CA ALA A 505 21.35 14.81 -41.53
C ALA A 505 22.42 13.94 -40.83
N GLY A 506 22.15 12.65 -40.64
CA GLY A 506 23.10 11.68 -40.09
C GLY A 506 23.23 11.72 -38.58
N VAL A 507 22.21 12.18 -37.84
CA VAL A 507 22.20 12.13 -36.37
C VAL A 507 22.12 10.69 -35.91
N ARG A 508 22.96 10.28 -34.94
CA ARG A 508 22.96 8.92 -34.39
C ARG A 508 22.86 8.90 -32.87
N TRP A 509 23.72 9.65 -32.16
CA TRP A 509 23.69 9.71 -30.69
C TRP A 509 24.57 10.84 -30.14
N GLY A 510 24.33 11.23 -28.89
CA GLY A 510 25.09 12.24 -28.18
C GLY A 510 24.71 13.66 -28.60
N LEU A 511 24.56 14.57 -27.63
CA LEU A 511 24.15 15.95 -27.89
C LEU A 511 25.25 16.75 -28.59
N ASP A 512 26.47 16.72 -28.05
CA ASP A 512 27.67 17.37 -28.57
C ASP A 512 28.94 16.57 -28.22
N GLN A 513 30.11 17.10 -28.59
CA GLN A 513 31.39 16.49 -28.24
C GLN A 513 31.60 16.43 -26.72
N ALA A 514 31.31 17.51 -26.00
CA ALA A 514 31.47 17.56 -24.54
C ALA A 514 30.60 16.51 -23.83
N HIS A 515 29.45 16.15 -24.42
CA HIS A 515 28.58 15.09 -23.92
C HIS A 515 29.19 13.72 -24.06
N ARG A 516 29.73 13.43 -25.24
CA ARG A 516 30.42 12.17 -25.48
C ARG A 516 31.68 12.07 -24.61
N GLU A 517 32.40 13.16 -24.39
CA GLU A 517 33.52 13.22 -23.44
C GLU A 517 33.07 12.91 -22.01
N GLY A 518 31.96 13.50 -21.54
CA GLY A 518 31.38 13.20 -20.23
C GLY A 518 30.99 11.72 -20.02
N LEU A 519 30.67 11.02 -21.11
CA LEU A 519 30.40 9.58 -21.12
C LEU A 519 31.66 8.70 -21.29
N GLY A 520 32.86 9.30 -21.32
CA GLY A 520 34.12 8.59 -21.56
C GLY A 520 34.33 8.16 -23.02
N LEU A 521 33.59 8.73 -23.96
CA LEU A 521 33.56 8.37 -25.38
C LEU A 521 33.98 9.53 -26.31
N GLY A 522 34.83 10.45 -25.81
CA GLY A 522 35.27 11.64 -26.54
C GLY A 522 35.98 11.37 -27.87
N ALA A 523 36.59 10.19 -28.03
CA ALA A 523 37.23 9.77 -29.28
C ALA A 523 36.27 9.70 -30.48
N ALA A 524 34.95 9.65 -30.25
CA ALA A 524 33.94 9.70 -31.30
C ALA A 524 33.73 11.10 -31.93
N GLY A 525 34.30 12.16 -31.34
CA GLY A 525 34.18 13.54 -31.84
C GLY A 525 32.73 14.06 -31.87
N GLU A 526 32.45 15.11 -32.65
CA GLU A 526 31.10 15.71 -32.79
C GLU A 526 30.29 15.12 -33.97
N GLN A 527 30.93 14.40 -34.89
CA GLN A 527 30.24 13.84 -36.07
C GLN A 527 29.09 12.92 -35.65
N ASN A 528 27.96 13.04 -36.34
CA ASN A 528 26.71 12.31 -36.03
C ASN A 528 26.08 12.63 -34.65
N ALA A 529 26.53 13.67 -33.95
CA ALA A 529 25.85 14.18 -32.76
C ALA A 529 24.62 15.01 -33.15
N TRP A 530 23.72 15.26 -32.19
CA TRP A 530 22.53 16.09 -32.40
C TRP A 530 22.88 17.49 -32.88
N ILE A 531 23.80 18.18 -32.21
CA ILE A 531 24.19 19.54 -32.59
C ILE A 531 24.81 19.59 -33.99
N PHE A 532 25.55 18.55 -34.38
CA PHE A 532 26.13 18.43 -35.72
C PHE A 532 25.04 18.28 -36.78
N GLY A 533 24.05 17.40 -36.56
CA GLY A 533 22.92 17.24 -37.49
C GLY A 533 22.06 18.51 -37.60
N VAL A 534 21.79 19.18 -36.49
CA VAL A 534 21.08 20.47 -36.49
C VAL A 534 21.86 21.51 -37.30
N ARG A 535 23.18 21.62 -37.13
CA ARG A 535 24.03 22.52 -37.93
C ARG A 535 23.96 22.20 -39.42
N ARG A 536 23.93 20.92 -39.80
CA ARG A 536 23.77 20.50 -41.22
C ARG A 536 22.42 20.91 -41.79
N MET A 537 21.34 20.73 -41.03
CA MET A 537 19.99 21.14 -41.41
C MET A 537 19.89 22.66 -41.60
N LEU A 538 20.38 23.44 -40.64
CA LEU A 538 20.36 24.91 -40.70
C LEU A 538 21.26 25.46 -41.83
N LEU A 539 22.41 24.83 -42.08
CA LEU A 539 23.29 25.17 -43.19
C LEU A 539 22.63 24.84 -44.54
N GLY A 540 21.91 23.72 -44.63
CA GLY A 540 21.11 23.33 -45.79
C GLY A 540 19.99 24.33 -46.06
N TYR A 541 19.30 24.81 -45.03
CA TYR A 541 18.31 25.88 -45.16
C TYR A 541 18.92 27.18 -45.70
N ALA A 542 20.09 27.58 -45.19
CA ALA A 542 20.73 28.84 -45.57
C ALA A 542 21.41 28.81 -46.95
N SER A 543 21.98 27.66 -47.35
CA SER A 543 22.86 27.55 -48.52
C SER A 543 22.38 26.56 -49.59
N GLY A 544 21.28 25.83 -49.35
CA GLY A 544 20.83 24.73 -50.19
C GLY A 544 21.88 23.61 -50.29
N ALA A 545 22.06 23.06 -51.49
CA ALA A 545 23.15 22.11 -51.80
C ALA A 545 24.51 22.81 -52.05
N GLY A 546 24.75 23.93 -51.35
CA GLY A 546 25.94 24.75 -51.52
C GLY A 546 27.23 24.12 -50.97
N ALA A 547 28.31 24.90 -50.94
CA ALA A 547 29.61 24.43 -50.46
C ALA A 547 29.60 24.14 -48.95
N SER A 548 30.44 23.19 -48.52
CA SER A 548 30.65 22.91 -47.10
C SER A 548 31.15 24.15 -46.34
N PHE A 549 30.66 24.37 -45.13
CA PHE A 549 31.09 25.44 -44.25
C PHE A 549 31.69 24.88 -42.96
N ASN A 550 32.90 25.33 -42.60
CA ASN A 550 33.62 24.90 -41.39
C ASN A 550 33.68 23.36 -41.21
N GLY A 551 33.91 22.62 -42.30
CA GLY A 551 33.97 21.16 -42.29
C GLY A 551 32.62 20.45 -42.18
N ILE A 552 31.51 21.17 -42.36
CA ILE A 552 30.15 20.64 -42.31
C ILE A 552 29.53 20.72 -43.71
N GLU A 553 29.02 19.60 -44.21
CA GLU A 553 28.27 19.54 -45.47
C GLU A 553 26.78 19.83 -45.25
N PRO A 554 26.15 20.73 -46.03
CA PRO A 554 24.73 21.05 -45.88
C PRO A 554 23.82 19.84 -46.13
N TYR A 555 22.68 19.78 -45.44
CA TYR A 555 21.59 18.86 -45.73
C TYR A 555 20.43 19.62 -46.39
N ALA A 556 20.38 19.59 -47.73
CA ALA A 556 19.57 20.50 -48.55
C ALA A 556 18.06 20.21 -48.60
N GLU A 557 17.59 19.14 -47.95
CA GLU A 557 16.16 18.78 -47.90
C GLU A 557 15.35 19.69 -46.95
N VAL A 558 16.03 20.50 -46.13
CA VAL A 558 15.37 21.47 -45.24
C VAL A 558 15.13 22.76 -46.01
N GLY A 559 13.87 23.02 -46.37
CA GLY A 559 13.48 24.22 -47.11
C GLY A 559 11.97 24.50 -47.05
N GLY A 560 11.55 25.61 -47.64
CA GLY A 560 10.13 25.99 -47.68
C GLY A 560 9.56 26.43 -46.34
N LEU A 561 8.24 26.27 -46.17
CA LEU A 561 7.52 26.62 -44.93
C LEU A 561 7.88 25.68 -43.76
N ASP A 562 8.26 24.44 -44.07
CA ASP A 562 8.57 23.40 -43.08
C ASP A 562 9.91 23.64 -42.37
N ALA A 563 10.75 24.56 -42.86
CA ALA A 563 12.03 24.90 -42.25
C ALA A 563 11.92 25.34 -40.78
N ALA A 564 10.74 25.83 -40.36
CA ALA A 564 10.45 26.14 -38.96
C ALA A 564 10.65 24.92 -38.03
N LEU A 565 10.39 23.70 -38.52
CA LEU A 565 10.55 22.46 -37.76
C LEU A 565 12.02 22.18 -37.39
N ALA A 566 12.96 22.56 -38.27
CA ALA A 566 14.39 22.48 -37.94
C ALA A 566 14.77 23.45 -36.82
N GLY A 567 14.09 24.59 -36.73
CA GLY A 567 14.20 25.54 -35.62
C GLY A 567 13.65 24.97 -34.31
N SER A 568 12.48 24.33 -34.33
CA SER A 568 11.91 23.65 -33.16
C SER A 568 12.82 22.52 -32.65
N LEU A 569 13.39 21.73 -33.57
CA LEU A 569 14.37 20.70 -33.21
C LEU A 569 15.65 21.29 -32.62
N ALA A 570 16.15 22.40 -33.17
CA ALA A 570 17.30 23.11 -32.61
C ALA A 570 17.03 23.57 -31.17
N GLN A 571 15.86 24.15 -30.90
CA GLN A 571 15.46 24.56 -29.55
C GLN A 571 15.39 23.39 -28.57
N LEU A 572 14.90 22.22 -29.01
CA LEU A 572 14.92 21.01 -28.20
C LEU A 572 16.35 20.60 -27.84
N VAL A 573 17.24 20.51 -28.83
CA VAL A 573 18.63 20.10 -28.63
C VAL A 573 19.38 21.10 -27.72
N GLU A 574 19.14 22.39 -27.89
CA GLU A 574 19.67 23.44 -27.00
C GLU A 574 19.16 23.30 -25.57
N ALA A 575 17.87 23.01 -25.38
CA ALA A 575 17.30 22.76 -24.05
C ALA A 575 17.94 21.53 -23.40
N LEU A 576 18.12 20.43 -24.15
CA LEU A 576 18.79 19.23 -23.65
C LEU A 576 20.25 19.53 -23.27
N LEU A 577 20.98 20.27 -24.09
CA LEU A 577 22.36 20.70 -23.77
C LEU A 577 22.41 21.55 -22.50
N HIS A 578 21.49 22.50 -22.35
CA HIS A 578 21.39 23.35 -21.16
C HIS A 578 21.14 22.53 -19.90
N TRP A 579 20.11 21.66 -19.92
CA TRP A 579 19.74 20.87 -18.75
C TRP A 579 20.79 19.82 -18.40
N ARG A 580 21.46 19.24 -19.39
CA ARG A 580 22.59 18.34 -19.16
C ARG A 580 23.77 19.04 -18.49
N ALA A 581 23.98 20.33 -18.73
CA ALA A 581 25.03 21.09 -18.04
C ALA A 581 24.62 21.53 -16.62
N ALA A 582 23.31 21.63 -16.35
CA ALA A 582 22.77 22.05 -15.06
C ALA A 582 22.58 20.89 -14.07
N LEU A 583 22.32 19.67 -14.56
CA LEU A 583 22.22 18.42 -13.81
C LEU A 583 23.58 17.76 -13.65
#